data_AF-A0A533VJX1-F1
#
_entry.id   AF-A0A533VJX1-F1
#
_cell.length_a   1.000
_cell.length_b   1.000
_cell.length_c   1.000
_cell.angle_alpha   90.00
_cell.angle_beta   90.00
_cell.angle_gamma   90.00
#
_symmetry.space_group_name_H-M   'P 1'
#
loop_
_entity.id
_entity.type
_entity.pdbx_description
1 polymer ?
#
loop_
_entity_poly.entity_id
_entity_poly.type
_entity_poly.pdbx_seq_one_letter_code
_entity_poly.pdbx_strand_id
1 'polypeptide(L)'
;MVGTLWLMDIGIAAVSALLLLGILAIHVRSWKDLRGRVLVGAAAFVFPLFIANIVAAYFYYVLAESFGAAVAAPLLYIQVLQVVGYSIFFVVSWKY
;
A
#
# COMPACT_ATOMS: atom_id res chain seq x y z
N MET A 1 -19.42 -8.10 13.99
CA MET A 1 -18.16 -8.84 13.73
C MET A 1 -17.70 -8.47 12.33
N VAL A 2 -16.43 -8.13 12.14
CA VAL A 2 -15.88 -7.77 10.82
C VAL A 2 -15.91 -9.03 9.94
N GLY A 3 -16.57 -8.95 8.77
CA GLY A 3 -16.65 -10.07 7.84
C GLY A 3 -15.29 -10.48 7.28
N THR A 4 -15.13 -11.74 6.87
CA THR A 4 -13.84 -12.28 6.41
C THR A 4 -13.22 -11.50 5.24
N LEU A 5 -14.03 -11.07 4.27
CA LEU A 5 -13.54 -10.28 3.13
C LEU A 5 -12.98 -8.92 3.58
N TRP A 6 -13.66 -8.24 4.49
CA TRP A 6 -13.16 -6.99 5.08
C TRP A 6 -11.85 -7.19 5.86
N LEU A 7 -11.72 -8.30 6.58
CA LEU A 7 -10.45 -8.64 7.24
C LEU A 7 -9.32 -8.88 6.23
N MET A 8 -9.61 -9.51 5.09
CA MET A 8 -8.65 -9.68 4.01
C MET A 8 -8.25 -8.32 3.40
N ASP A 9 -9.21 -7.44 3.12
CA ASP A 9 -8.95 -6.08 2.63
C ASP A 9 -8.02 -5.29 3.57
N ILE A 10 -8.32 -5.31 4.87
CA ILE A 10 -7.50 -4.67 5.91
C ILE A 10 -6.09 -5.27 5.94
N GLY A 11 -5.99 -6.60 5.91
CA GLY A 11 -4.72 -7.30 5.93
C GLY A 11 -3.86 -6.97 4.71
N ILE A 12 -4.45 -6.94 3.52
CA ILE A 12 -3.75 -6.61 2.27
C ILE A 12 -3.32 -5.14 2.28
N ALA A 13 -4.18 -4.22 2.74
CA ALA A 13 -3.81 -2.81 2.90
C ALA A 13 -2.63 -2.63 3.87
N ALA A 14 -2.59 -3.39 4.97
CA ALA A 14 -1.46 -3.36 5.90
C ALA A 14 -0.17 -3.88 5.24
N VAL A 15 -0.24 -4.98 4.46
CA VAL A 15 0.90 -5.50 3.70
C VAL A 15 1.40 -4.49 2.66
N SER A 16 0.48 -3.84 1.92
CA SER A 16 0.81 -2.75 0.99
C SER A 16 1.57 -1.62 1.70
N ALA A 17 1.09 -1.18 2.87
CA ALA A 17 1.74 -0.13 3.64
C ALA A 17 3.16 -0.54 4.06
N LEU A 18 3.37 -1.79 4.48
CA LEU A 18 4.71 -2.30 4.80
C LEU A 18 5.64 -2.34 3.59
N LEU A 19 5.15 -2.78 2.43
CA LEU A 19 5.93 -2.77 1.18
C LEU A 19 6.35 -1.34 0.83
N LEU A 20 5.42 -0.40 0.82
CA LEU A 20 5.68 1.01 0.49
C LEU A 20 6.62 1.66 1.51
N LEU A 21 6.51 1.33 2.80
CA LEU A 21 7.45 1.75 3.83
C LEU A 21 8.86 1.24 3.53
N GLY A 22 8.98 -0.01 3.09
CA GLY A 22 10.23 -0.59 2.62
C GLY A 22 10.82 0.20 1.43
N ILE A 23 10.00 0.57 0.45
CA ILE A 23 10.44 1.40 -0.70
C ILE A 23 10.96 2.77 -0.23
N LEU A 24 10.24 3.43 0.68
CA LEU A 24 10.68 4.70 1.27
C LEU A 24 12.01 4.55 1.99
N ALA A 25 12.20 3.46 2.75
CA ALA A 25 13.45 3.19 3.45
C ALA A 25 14.64 2.99 2.49
N ILE A 26 14.43 2.31 1.36
CA ILE A 26 15.44 2.18 0.29
C ILE A 26 15.81 3.57 -0.24
N HIS A 27 14.82 4.39 -0.57
CA HIS A 27 15.04 5.74 -1.11
C HIS A 27 15.82 6.64 -0.16
N VAL A 28 15.51 6.59 1.14
CA VAL A 28 16.24 7.36 2.16
C VAL A 28 17.70 6.91 2.27
N ARG A 29 17.98 5.60 2.14
CA ARG A 29 19.35 5.07 2.16
C ARG A 29 20.15 5.48 0.91
N SER A 30 19.54 5.39 -0.26
CA SER A 30 20.18 5.71 -1.54
C SER A 30 20.28 7.22 -1.82
N TRP A 31 19.84 8.08 -0.89
CA TRP A 31 19.87 9.54 -1.03
C TRP A 31 21.28 10.12 -1.16
N LYS A 32 22.30 9.38 -0.75
CA LYS A 32 23.70 9.79 -0.92
C LYS A 32 24.26 9.54 -2.32
N ASP A 33 23.70 8.57 -3.06
CA ASP A 33 24.29 8.05 -4.30
C ASP A 33 23.55 8.52 -5.58
N LEU A 34 22.25 8.80 -5.49
CA LEU A 34 21.40 9.18 -6.62
C LEU A 34 21.11 10.69 -6.64
N ARG A 35 21.11 11.29 -7.84
CA ARG A 35 20.79 12.73 -8.05
C ARG A 35 19.43 13.06 -7.43
N GLY A 36 19.44 13.87 -6.37
CA GLY A 36 18.30 14.08 -5.46
C GLY A 36 16.95 14.45 -6.09
N ARG A 37 16.89 14.96 -7.33
CA ARG A 37 15.61 15.27 -8.01
C ARG A 37 14.77 14.03 -8.34
N VAL A 38 15.41 12.92 -8.74
CA VAL A 38 14.68 11.68 -9.11
C VAL A 38 14.15 10.98 -7.86
N LEU A 39 14.98 10.88 -6.82
CA LEU A 39 14.59 10.31 -5.52
C LEU A 39 13.47 11.10 -4.83
N VAL A 40 13.52 12.44 -4.87
CA VAL A 40 12.47 13.28 -4.28
C VAL A 40 11.14 13.07 -5.00
N GLY A 41 11.13 12.98 -6.33
CA GLY A 41 9.92 12.68 -7.10
C GLY A 41 9.34 11.30 -6.76
N ALA A 42 10.20 10.29 -6.65
CA ALA A 42 9.77 8.94 -6.29
C ALA A 42 9.24 8.86 -4.85
N ALA A 43 9.94 9.46 -3.87
CA ALA A 43 9.46 9.52 -2.50
C ALA A 43 8.14 10.29 -2.35
N ALA A 44 7.99 11.41 -3.07
CA ALA A 44 6.76 12.18 -3.13
C ALA A 44 5.58 11.41 -3.76
N PHE A 45 5.86 10.42 -4.61
CA PHE A 45 4.85 9.52 -5.17
C PHE A 45 4.49 8.38 -4.20
N VAL A 46 5.49 7.76 -3.56
CA VAL A 46 5.30 6.60 -2.68
C VAL A 46 4.66 6.96 -1.36
N PHE A 47 4.99 8.12 -0.79
CA PHE A 47 4.51 8.52 0.51
C PHE A 47 2.98 8.69 0.58
N PRO A 48 2.31 9.35 -0.38
CA PRO A 48 0.85 9.38 -0.44
C PRO A 48 0.22 7.98 -0.57
N LEU A 49 0.82 7.08 -1.35
CA LEU A 49 0.32 5.70 -1.49
C LEU A 49 0.40 4.94 -0.17
N PHE A 50 1.47 5.16 0.60
CA PHE A 50 1.64 4.59 1.93
C PHE A 50 0.53 5.07 2.87
N ILE A 51 0.31 6.39 2.94
CA ILE A 51 -0.77 6.97 3.74
C ILE A 51 -2.13 6.44 3.29
N ALA A 52 -2.38 6.38 1.97
CA ALA A 52 -3.63 5.90 1.42
C ALA A 52 -3.97 4.47 1.87
N ASN A 53 -2.97 3.58 1.98
CA ASN A 53 -3.19 2.21 2.45
C ASN A 53 -3.46 2.13 3.96
N ILE A 54 -2.83 2.98 4.78
CA ILE A 54 -3.17 3.09 6.20
C ILE A 54 -4.60 3.59 6.38
N VAL A 55 -4.95 4.64 5.64
CA VAL A 55 -6.28 5.26 5.67
C VAL A 55 -7.34 4.26 5.16
N ALA A 56 -7.04 3.51 4.10
CA ALA A 56 -7.92 2.47 3.58
C ALA A 56 -8.21 1.39 4.62
N ALA A 57 -7.20 0.91 5.35
CA ALA A 57 -7.40 -0.08 6.42
C ALA A 57 -8.39 0.41 7.49
N TYR A 58 -8.28 1.68 7.90
CA TYR A 58 -9.24 2.30 8.82
C TYR A 58 -10.65 2.39 8.19
N PHE A 59 -10.77 2.85 6.95
CA PHE A 59 -12.07 2.94 6.28
C PHE A 59 -12.73 1.59 6.04
N TYR A 60 -11.97 0.53 5.74
CA TYR A 60 -12.52 -0.81 5.61
C TYR A 60 -13.08 -1.33 6.94
N TYR A 61 -12.43 -1.01 8.06
CA TYR A 61 -12.97 -1.31 9.38
C TYR A 61 -14.32 -0.60 9.61
N VAL A 62 -14.39 0.70 9.29
CA VAL A 62 -15.63 1.49 9.43
C VAL A 62 -16.73 1.00 8.49
N LEU A 63 -16.41 0.72 7.23
CA LEU A 63 -17.36 0.25 6.22
C LEU A 63 -17.90 -1.14 6.54
N ALA A 64 -17.11 -2.00 7.19
CA ALA A 64 -17.53 -3.33 7.58
C ALA A 64 -18.71 -3.34 8.56
N GLU A 65 -18.96 -2.24 9.27
CA GLU A 65 -20.12 -2.11 10.17
C GLU A 65 -21.43 -1.92 9.41
N SER A 66 -21.38 -1.33 8.21
CA SER A 66 -22.56 -0.91 7.45
C SER A 66 -22.77 -1.71 6.16
N PHE A 67 -21.71 -2.34 5.62
CA PHE A 67 -21.73 -2.98 4.31
C PHE A 67 -21.29 -4.45 4.38
N GLY A 68 -21.99 -5.29 3.62
CA GLY A 68 -21.71 -6.72 3.54
C GLY A 68 -20.70 -7.11 2.44
N ALA A 69 -20.59 -8.41 2.19
CA ALA A 69 -19.64 -9.01 1.25
C ALA A 69 -19.75 -8.48 -0.19
N ALA A 70 -20.95 -8.05 -0.62
CA ALA A 70 -21.15 -7.52 -1.98
C ALA A 70 -20.34 -6.25 -2.26
N VAL A 71 -20.02 -5.46 -1.22
CA VAL A 71 -19.17 -4.26 -1.33
C VAL A 71 -17.70 -4.62 -1.10
N ALA A 72 -17.42 -5.54 -0.17
CA ALA A 72 -16.05 -5.97 0.14
C ALA A 72 -15.37 -6.69 -1.04
N ALA A 73 -16.07 -7.60 -1.73
CA ALA A 73 -15.49 -8.41 -2.79
C ALA A 73 -14.83 -7.61 -3.93
N PRO A 74 -15.45 -6.56 -4.52
CA PRO A 74 -14.78 -5.75 -5.54
C PRO A 74 -13.62 -4.94 -4.99
N LEU A 75 -13.69 -4.46 -3.73
CA LEU A 75 -12.58 -3.75 -3.08
C LEU A 75 -11.38 -4.69 -2.89
N LEU A 76 -11.64 -5.93 -2.49
CA LEU A 76 -10.63 -6.96 -2.34
C LEU A 76 -9.89 -7.25 -3.64
N TYR A 77 -10.61 -7.33 -4.76
CA TYR A 77 -10.00 -7.50 -6.08
C TYR A 77 -9.05 -6.34 -6.41
N ILE A 78 -9.47 -5.10 -6.14
CA ILE A 78 -8.63 -3.91 -6.34
C ILE A 78 -7.40 -3.95 -5.42
N GLN A 79 -7.55 -4.33 -4.15
CA GLN A 79 -6.43 -4.41 -3.21
C GLN A 79 -5.42 -5.50 -3.57
N VAL A 80 -5.88 -6.64 -4.05
CA VAL A 80 -4.98 -7.69 -4.56
C VAL A 80 -4.14 -7.15 -5.72
N LEU A 81 -4.76 -6.48 -6.69
CA LEU A 81 -4.04 -5.88 -7.82
C LEU A 81 -3.03 -4.80 -7.36
N GLN A 82 -3.40 -3.98 -6.39
CA GLN A 82 -2.49 -2.98 -5.81
C GLN A 82 -1.28 -3.64 -5.13
N VAL A 83 -1.49 -4.65 -4.27
CA VAL A 83 -0.38 -5.36 -3.61
C VAL A 83 0.57 -5.96 -4.63
N VAL A 84 0.06 -6.54 -5.72
CA VAL A 84 0.89 -7.10 -6.79
C VAL A 84 1.72 -5.99 -7.44
N GLY A 85 1.11 -4.85 -7.76
CA GLY A 85 1.81 -3.69 -8.30
C GLY A 85 2.90 -3.16 -7.38
N TYR A 86 2.61 -3.02 -6.08
CA TYR A 86 3.58 -2.58 -5.08
C TYR A 86 4.70 -3.59 -4.86
N SER A 87 4.41 -4.89 -4.93
CA SER A 87 5.41 -5.95 -4.82
C SER A 87 6.41 -5.88 -5.98
N ILE A 88 5.92 -5.73 -7.21
CA ILE A 88 6.77 -5.53 -8.39
C ILE A 88 7.62 -4.27 -8.21
N PHE A 89 6.99 -3.16 -7.79
CA PHE A 89 7.69 -1.90 -7.60
C PHE A 89 8.76 -1.96 -6.50
N PHE A 90 8.51 -2.70 -5.42
CA PHE A 90 9.49 -2.96 -4.38
C PHE A 90 10.69 -3.76 -4.91
N VAL A 91 10.45 -4.84 -5.65
CA VAL A 91 11.49 -5.68 -6.24
C VAL A 91 12.36 -4.89 -7.22
N VAL A 92 11.77 -4.02 -8.03
CA VAL A 92 12.51 -3.16 -8.96
C VAL A 92 13.31 -2.11 -8.19
N SER A 93 12.70 -1.48 -7.19
CA SER A 93 13.36 -0.46 -6.36
C SER A 93 14.55 -1.02 -5.56
N TRP A 94 14.51 -2.30 -5.16
CA TRP A 94 15.61 -2.97 -4.44
C TRP A 94 16.84 -3.24 -5.30
N LYS A 95 16.70 -3.28 -6.63
CA LYS A 95 17.80 -3.58 -7.56
C LYS A 95 18.70 -2.38 -7.85
N TYR A 96 18.31 -1.18 -7.41
CA TYR A 96 19.03 0.09 -7.62
C TYR A 96 19.44 0.70 -6.28
#